data_AF-A0A0P9RYV2-F1
#
_entry.id   AF-A0A0P9RYV2-F1
#
_cell.length_a   1.000
_cell.length_b   1.000
_cell.length_c   1.000
_cell.angle_alpha   90.00
_cell.angle_beta   90.00
_cell.angle_gamma   90.00
#
_symmetry.space_group_name_H-M   'P 1'
#
loop_
_entity.id
_entity.type
_entity.pdbx_description
1 polymer ?
#
loop_
_entity_poly.entity_id
_entity_poly.type
_entity_poly.pdbx_seq_one_letter_code
_entity_poly.pdbx_strand_id
1 'polypeptide(L)'
;MRQGCPGWLFLTDEFRLNRDAQANAQRKAQAVIAVQRGLKKRGIELLVAVVPDKSRIAASRLCGLYRPDVLQARVEHWTRDLQAAGVDVLDLTATLQPLGETAYLRTDTHWSESGANSAARAIGLQVQKAGIQATPQRQFQVQTLPIAERPGDLVRLAGLDWLPSSLQPAPQSVAVTQITELASESATDSDNLDDLFGDSNLPNVALIGTSFSRNSGFVGFLQRALGAPVGNFARDGGEFSGAANVYFDSPAFRQTPPKLLIWEIPERDLQTVDGGIDRLDTRLK
;
A
#
# COMPACT_ATOMS: atom_id res chain seq x y z
N MET A 1 0.63 20.73 3.73
CA MET A 1 1.54 20.07 4.70
C MET A 1 1.50 20.79 6.05
N ARG A 2 2.12 20.18 7.06
CA ARG A 2 2.47 20.78 8.35
C ARG A 2 3.94 20.46 8.67
N GLN A 3 4.67 21.41 9.25
CA GLN A 3 6.03 21.18 9.70
C GLN A 3 6.01 20.67 11.15
N GLY A 4 6.74 19.57 11.41
CA GLY A 4 6.99 19.08 12.77
C GLY A 4 8.38 19.51 13.24
N CYS A 5 9.19 18.57 13.71
CA CYS A 5 10.58 18.86 14.06
C CYS A 5 11.36 19.38 12.83
N PRO A 6 12.52 20.06 13.02
CA PRO A 6 13.34 20.50 11.90
C PRO A 6 13.60 19.39 10.86
N GLY A 7 13.26 19.65 9.61
CA GLY A 7 13.39 18.70 8.50
C GLY A 7 12.28 17.63 8.39
N TRP A 8 11.23 17.70 9.21
CA TRP A 8 10.07 16.81 9.15
C TRP A 8 8.82 17.53 8.66
N LEU A 9 8.17 16.93 7.68
CA LEU A 9 6.89 17.39 7.14
C LEU A 9 5.84 16.29 7.32
N PHE A 10 4.60 16.69 7.56
CA PHE A 10 3.46 15.80 7.67
C PHE A 10 2.34 16.26 6.73
N LEU A 11 1.58 15.29 6.22
CA LEU A 11 0.42 15.58 5.37
C LEU A 11 -0.70 16.17 6.24
N THR A 12 -1.37 17.22 5.74
CA THR A 12 -2.42 17.90 6.51
C THR A 12 -3.60 16.97 6.82
N ASP A 13 -3.91 16.05 5.91
CA ASP A 13 -5.07 15.16 6.01
C ASP A 13 -4.97 14.19 7.19
N GLU A 14 -3.76 13.86 7.65
CA GLU A 14 -3.55 12.99 8.81
C GLU A 14 -4.03 13.62 10.14
N PHE A 15 -4.22 14.95 10.16
CA PHE A 15 -4.72 15.71 11.32
C PHE A 15 -6.18 16.12 11.17
N ARG A 16 -6.77 15.92 9.98
CA ARG A 16 -8.08 16.44 9.63
C ARG A 16 -9.19 15.59 10.27
N LEU A 17 -10.16 16.28 10.88
CA LEU A 17 -11.43 15.66 11.24
C LEU A 17 -12.40 15.76 10.05
N ASN A 18 -12.93 14.62 9.63
CA ASN A 18 -13.90 14.55 8.56
C ASN A 18 -15.32 14.75 9.11
N ARG A 19 -16.15 15.50 8.38
CA ARG A 19 -17.59 15.57 8.67
C ARG A 19 -18.18 14.17 8.49
N ASP A 20 -19.01 13.74 9.44
CA ASP A 20 -19.66 12.42 9.46
C ASP A 20 -18.65 11.25 9.39
N ALA A 21 -17.45 11.42 9.97
CA ALA A 21 -16.33 10.47 9.90
C ALA A 21 -16.70 9.02 10.18
N GLN A 22 -17.51 8.77 11.23
CA GLN A 22 -17.95 7.42 11.58
C GLN A 22 -18.88 6.83 10.52
N ALA A 23 -19.84 7.61 10.01
CA ALA A 23 -20.76 7.16 8.96
C ALA A 23 -20.02 6.92 7.63
N ASN A 24 -19.02 7.75 7.29
CA ASN A 24 -18.14 7.52 6.15
C ASN A 24 -17.38 6.20 6.29
N ALA A 25 -16.75 5.97 7.45
CA ALA A 25 -16.00 4.75 7.72
C ALA A 25 -16.87 3.50 7.61
N GLN A 26 -18.08 3.56 8.15
CA GLN A 26 -19.07 2.48 8.06
C GLN A 26 -19.45 2.20 6.60
N ARG A 27 -19.75 3.23 5.79
CA ARG A 27 -20.04 3.04 4.36
C ARG A 27 -18.87 2.40 3.61
N LYS A 28 -17.66 2.89 3.83
CA LYS A 28 -16.42 2.34 3.24
C LYS A 28 -16.19 0.89 3.67
N ALA A 29 -16.41 0.56 4.95
CA ALA A 29 -16.33 -0.81 5.44
C ALA A 29 -17.37 -1.71 4.75
N GLN A 30 -18.63 -1.28 4.65
CA GLN A 30 -19.69 -2.03 3.95
C GLN A 30 -19.35 -2.26 2.47
N ALA A 31 -18.74 -1.28 1.81
CA ALA A 31 -18.31 -1.40 0.43
C ALA A 31 -17.20 -2.47 0.28
N VAL A 32 -16.20 -2.47 1.16
CA VAL A 32 -15.14 -3.50 1.18
C VAL A 32 -15.73 -4.89 1.46
N ILE A 33 -16.67 -5.01 2.42
CA ILE A 33 -17.37 -6.27 2.71
C ILE A 33 -18.14 -6.77 1.47
N ALA A 34 -18.81 -5.88 0.74
CA ALA A 34 -19.51 -6.24 -0.48
C ALA A 34 -18.55 -6.73 -1.58
N VAL A 35 -17.41 -6.06 -1.77
CA VAL A 35 -16.35 -6.50 -2.68
C VAL A 35 -15.80 -7.87 -2.26
N GLN A 36 -15.47 -8.05 -0.98
CA GLN A 36 -14.97 -9.33 -0.47
C GLN A 36 -15.93 -10.48 -0.76
N ARG A 37 -17.23 -10.29 -0.52
CA ARG A 37 -18.25 -11.30 -0.83
C ARG A 37 -18.35 -11.59 -2.32
N GLY A 38 -18.19 -10.56 -3.16
CA GLY A 38 -18.14 -10.71 -4.61
C GLY A 38 -16.92 -11.51 -5.09
N LEU A 39 -15.74 -11.19 -4.55
CA LEU A 39 -14.48 -11.86 -4.85
C LEU A 39 -14.53 -13.33 -4.41
N LYS A 40 -15.04 -13.59 -3.20
CA LYS A 40 -15.17 -14.95 -2.65
C LYS A 40 -16.08 -15.85 -3.50
N LYS A 41 -17.16 -15.32 -4.07
CA LYS A 41 -18.02 -16.06 -5.02
C LYS A 41 -17.29 -16.47 -6.30
N ARG A 42 -16.19 -15.80 -6.64
CA ARG A 42 -15.32 -16.08 -7.79
C ARG A 42 -14.08 -16.89 -7.38
N GLY A 43 -13.99 -17.33 -6.12
CA GLY A 43 -12.82 -18.06 -5.60
C GLY A 43 -11.58 -17.18 -5.41
N ILE A 44 -11.77 -15.86 -5.27
CA ILE A 44 -10.68 -14.89 -5.06
C ILE A 44 -10.68 -14.49 -3.59
N GLU A 45 -9.55 -14.68 -2.91
CA GLU A 45 -9.36 -14.22 -1.54
C GLU A 45 -8.97 -12.73 -1.51
N LEU A 46 -9.40 -12.01 -0.47
CA LEU A 46 -9.08 -10.60 -0.27
C LEU A 46 -8.34 -10.42 1.05
N LEU A 47 -7.13 -9.86 0.98
CA LEU A 47 -6.38 -9.36 2.13
C LEU A 47 -6.32 -7.83 2.09
N VAL A 48 -6.94 -7.16 3.05
CA VAL A 48 -6.82 -5.71 3.21
C VAL A 48 -5.62 -5.39 4.11
N ALA A 49 -4.71 -4.53 3.66
CA ALA A 49 -3.58 -4.06 4.44
C ALA A 49 -3.74 -2.56 4.74
N VAL A 50 -3.96 -2.20 6.00
CA VAL A 50 -4.13 -0.81 6.41
C VAL A 50 -2.77 -0.21 6.76
N VAL A 51 -2.38 0.85 6.04
CA VAL A 51 -1.12 1.57 6.28
C VAL A 51 -1.38 2.66 7.31
N PRO A 52 -0.74 2.64 8.50
CA PRO A 52 -0.94 3.67 9.50
C PRO A 52 -0.45 5.04 9.01
N ASP A 53 -0.92 6.10 9.64
CA ASP A 53 -0.45 7.44 9.34
C ASP A 53 0.99 7.67 9.81
N LYS A 54 1.74 8.49 9.06
CA LYS A 54 3.08 8.91 9.46
C LYS A 54 3.06 9.63 10.81
N SER A 55 2.08 10.51 11.02
CA SER A 55 1.86 11.24 12.28
C SER A 55 1.57 10.34 13.48
N ARG A 56 1.06 9.12 13.26
CA ARG A 56 0.89 8.10 14.31
C ARG A 56 2.23 7.44 14.65
N ILE A 57 2.93 6.94 13.64
CA ILE A 57 4.14 6.12 13.84
C ILE A 57 5.35 6.98 14.23
N ALA A 58 5.56 8.11 13.55
CA ALA A 58 6.62 9.07 13.81
C ALA A 58 6.18 10.17 14.80
N ALA A 59 5.40 9.83 15.83
CA ALA A 59 4.81 10.79 16.77
C ALA A 59 5.87 11.65 17.51
N SER A 60 7.05 11.08 17.79
CA SER A 60 8.19 11.82 18.37
C SER A 60 8.70 12.96 17.49
N ARG A 61 8.32 12.99 16.21
CA ARG A 61 8.71 14.00 15.21
C ARG A 61 7.66 15.07 14.96
N LEU A 62 6.54 15.04 15.69
CA LEU A 62 5.49 16.06 15.58
C LEU A 62 5.91 17.43 16.12
N CYS A 63 6.80 17.51 17.12
CA CYS A 63 7.32 18.76 17.73
C CYS A 63 6.28 19.89 17.84
N GLY A 64 5.15 19.63 18.49
CA GLY A 64 4.09 20.63 18.73
C GLY A 64 2.88 20.54 17.79
N LEU A 65 2.93 19.70 16.75
CA LEU A 65 1.75 19.36 15.98
C LEU A 65 0.82 18.45 16.80
N TYR A 66 -0.39 18.93 17.09
CA TYR A 66 -1.42 18.14 17.76
C TYR A 66 -2.16 17.25 16.76
N ARG A 67 -2.13 15.93 16.99
CA ARG A 67 -2.97 14.95 16.30
C ARG A 67 -4.19 14.64 17.18
N PRO A 68 -5.43 14.94 16.74
CA PRO A 68 -6.62 14.71 17.55
C PRO A 68 -6.76 13.25 18.04
N ASP A 69 -7.02 13.07 19.33
CA ASP A 69 -7.10 11.73 19.95
C ASP A 69 -8.18 10.83 19.35
N VAL A 70 -9.27 11.42 18.84
CA VAL A 70 -10.35 10.69 18.16
C VAL A 70 -9.85 9.90 16.93
N LEU A 71 -8.73 10.30 16.34
CA LEU A 71 -8.12 9.61 15.21
C LEU A 71 -7.34 8.36 15.63
N GLN A 72 -7.03 8.18 16.92
CA GLN A 72 -6.25 7.03 17.39
C GLN A 72 -6.99 5.71 17.20
N ALA A 73 -8.31 5.70 17.43
CA ALA A 73 -9.09 4.46 17.42
C ALA A 73 -9.65 4.10 16.04
N ARG A 74 -9.48 4.95 15.00
CA ARG A 74 -10.19 4.75 13.71
C ARG A 74 -9.75 3.49 12.96
N VAL A 75 -8.46 3.17 12.96
CA VAL A 75 -7.94 1.94 12.33
C VAL A 75 -8.47 0.73 13.08
N GLU A 76 -8.34 0.74 14.41
CA GLU A 76 -8.78 -0.36 15.26
C GLU A 76 -10.28 -0.63 15.10
N HIS A 77 -11.13 0.41 15.10
CA HIS A 77 -12.57 0.25 14.85
C HIS A 77 -12.85 -0.30 13.46
N TRP A 78 -12.28 0.30 12.42
CA TRP A 78 -12.57 -0.08 11.04
C TRP A 78 -12.10 -1.49 10.70
N THR A 79 -10.91 -1.87 11.17
CA THR A 79 -10.38 -3.23 10.99
C THR A 79 -11.18 -4.27 11.76
N ARG A 80 -11.64 -3.96 12.99
CA ARG A 80 -12.56 -4.85 13.73
C ARG A 80 -13.87 -5.06 13.00
N ASP A 81 -14.48 -4.01 12.43
CA ASP A 81 -15.73 -4.12 11.69
C ASP A 81 -15.58 -5.06 10.48
N LEU A 82 -14.46 -4.97 9.76
CA LEU A 82 -14.14 -5.86 8.65
C LEU A 82 -13.87 -7.30 9.08
N GLN A 83 -13.07 -7.49 10.14
CA GLN A 83 -12.77 -8.83 10.69
C GLN A 83 -14.05 -9.52 11.20
N ALA A 84 -14.94 -8.80 11.87
CA ALA A 84 -16.24 -9.31 12.31
C ALA A 84 -17.14 -9.76 11.14
N ALA A 85 -16.94 -9.18 9.95
CA ALA A 85 -17.62 -9.57 8.71
C ALA A 85 -16.89 -10.69 7.93
N GLY A 86 -15.77 -11.21 8.44
CA GLY A 86 -14.99 -12.29 7.83
C GLY A 86 -14.08 -11.84 6.68
N VAL A 87 -13.71 -10.56 6.64
CA VAL A 87 -12.67 -10.05 5.73
C VAL A 87 -11.31 -10.22 6.40
N ASP A 88 -10.32 -10.76 5.68
CA ASP A 88 -8.94 -10.79 6.17
C ASP A 88 -8.34 -9.39 6.12
N VAL A 89 -7.94 -8.89 7.29
CA VAL A 89 -7.40 -7.54 7.44
C VAL A 89 -6.15 -7.53 8.31
N LEU A 90 -5.11 -6.85 7.82
CA LEU A 90 -3.85 -6.62 8.51
C LEU A 90 -3.70 -5.12 8.81
N ASP A 91 -3.79 -4.75 10.09
CA ASP A 91 -3.35 -3.44 10.58
C ASP A 91 -1.82 -3.44 10.71
N LEU A 92 -1.15 -2.59 9.92
CA LEU A 92 0.30 -2.48 9.93
C LEU A 92 0.85 -1.59 11.07
N THR A 93 0.00 -1.03 11.94
CA THR A 93 0.41 -0.20 13.08
C THR A 93 1.44 -0.92 13.95
N ALA A 94 1.14 -2.13 14.42
CA ALA A 94 2.05 -2.90 15.27
C ALA A 94 3.35 -3.29 14.54
N THR A 95 3.29 -3.46 13.22
CA THR A 95 4.47 -3.75 12.38
C THR A 95 5.40 -2.54 12.28
N LEU A 96 4.85 -1.34 12.14
CA LEU A 96 5.64 -0.13 11.91
C LEU A 96 6.00 0.63 13.19
N GLN A 97 5.26 0.44 14.29
CA GLN A 97 5.52 1.12 15.56
C GLN A 97 6.97 0.96 16.08
N PRO A 98 7.60 -0.23 16.02
CA PRO A 98 8.98 -0.41 16.50
C PRO A 98 10.04 0.34 15.69
N LEU A 99 9.75 0.67 14.42
CA LEU A 99 10.64 1.46 13.57
C LEU A 99 10.57 2.96 13.92
N GLY A 100 9.44 3.42 14.46
CA GLY A 100 9.18 4.82 14.74
C GLY A 100 9.43 5.69 13.51
N GLU A 101 10.27 6.71 13.66
CA GLU A 101 10.57 7.64 12.57
C GLU A 101 11.20 6.97 11.34
N THR A 102 11.93 5.87 11.49
CA THR A 102 12.59 5.23 10.33
C THR A 102 11.58 4.55 9.42
N ALA A 103 10.32 4.37 9.84
CA ALA A 103 9.26 3.82 9.00
C ALA A 103 8.85 4.75 7.85
N TYR A 104 9.12 6.06 7.93
CA TYR A 104 8.68 7.05 6.95
C TYR A 104 9.82 7.95 6.45
N LEU A 105 9.68 8.42 5.22
CA LEU A 105 10.54 9.45 4.66
C LEU A 105 10.22 10.80 5.29
N ARG A 106 11.21 11.65 5.57
CA ARG A 106 11.01 12.84 6.42
C ARG A 106 10.17 13.93 5.75
N THR A 107 10.43 14.20 4.47
CA THR A 107 9.81 15.27 3.68
C THR A 107 8.80 14.73 2.66
N ASP A 108 8.34 13.50 2.86
CA ASP A 108 7.44 12.78 1.95
C ASP A 108 6.31 12.10 2.75
N THR A 109 5.19 11.83 2.09
CA THR A 109 4.03 11.15 2.68
C THR A 109 4.27 9.66 2.89
N HIS A 110 5.13 9.03 2.07
CA HIS A 110 5.28 7.59 2.00
C HIS A 110 6.19 7.01 3.09
N TRP A 111 6.02 5.71 3.32
CA TRP A 111 6.97 4.92 4.10
C TRP A 111 8.40 5.01 3.51
N SER A 112 9.41 4.77 4.33
CA SER A 112 10.76 4.48 3.85
C SER A 112 10.83 3.05 3.30
N GLU A 113 11.97 2.66 2.71
CA GLU A 113 12.19 1.25 2.37
C GLU A 113 12.13 0.32 3.58
N SER A 114 12.56 0.79 4.76
CA SER A 114 12.46 0.00 6.00
C SER A 114 11.01 -0.25 6.39
N GLY A 115 10.14 0.77 6.26
CA GLY A 115 8.71 0.64 6.49
C GLY A 115 8.05 -0.26 5.46
N ALA A 116 8.31 -0.03 4.18
CA ALA A 116 7.79 -0.82 3.06
C ALA A 116 8.18 -2.30 3.16
N ASN A 117 9.46 -2.60 3.45
CA ASN A 117 9.95 -3.96 3.60
C ASN A 117 9.34 -4.65 4.84
N SER A 118 9.20 -3.95 5.95
CA SER A 118 8.55 -4.51 7.14
C SER A 118 7.07 -4.83 6.89
N ALA A 119 6.36 -3.95 6.20
CA ALA A 119 4.99 -4.18 5.76
C ALA A 119 4.88 -5.37 4.80
N ALA A 120 5.73 -5.44 3.78
CA ALA A 120 5.78 -6.54 2.82
C ALA A 120 6.02 -7.90 3.50
N ARG A 121 6.94 -7.96 4.47
CA ARG A 121 7.19 -9.18 5.27
C ARG A 121 5.98 -9.57 6.12
N ALA A 122 5.31 -8.60 6.75
CA ALA A 122 4.11 -8.86 7.53
C ALA A 122 2.96 -9.40 6.65
N ILE A 123 2.78 -8.82 5.46
CA ILE A 123 1.82 -9.30 4.46
C ILE A 123 2.19 -10.72 4.01
N GLY A 124 3.44 -10.99 3.66
CA GLY A 124 3.89 -12.33 3.25
C GLY A 124 3.63 -13.39 4.34
N LEU A 125 3.89 -13.06 5.60
CA LEU A 125 3.55 -13.94 6.73
C LEU A 125 2.05 -14.17 6.87
N GLN A 126 1.21 -13.14 6.65
CA GLN A 126 -0.23 -13.29 6.70
C GLN A 126 -0.75 -14.19 5.57
N VAL A 127 -0.22 -14.02 4.35
CA VAL A 127 -0.55 -14.88 3.20
C VAL A 127 -0.15 -16.33 3.46
N GLN A 128 1.04 -16.56 4.03
CA GLN A 128 1.50 -17.90 4.41
C GLN A 128 0.58 -18.53 5.47
N LYS A 129 0.18 -17.78 6.50
CA LYS A 129 -0.75 -18.27 7.54
C LYS A 129 -2.13 -18.63 6.99
N ALA A 130 -2.57 -17.92 5.95
CA ALA A 130 -3.82 -18.23 5.25
C ALA A 130 -3.72 -19.49 4.35
N GLY A 131 -2.53 -20.08 4.20
CA GLY A 131 -2.31 -21.25 3.36
C GLY A 131 -2.33 -20.95 1.86
N ILE A 132 -2.23 -19.68 1.47
CA ILE A 132 -2.21 -19.26 0.08
C ILE A 132 -0.78 -19.32 -0.44
N GLN A 133 -0.56 -20.08 -1.51
CA GLN A 133 0.74 -20.13 -2.19
C GLN A 133 0.73 -19.18 -3.39
N ALA A 134 1.59 -18.16 -3.33
CA ALA A 134 1.81 -17.27 -4.47
C ALA A 134 2.54 -18.02 -5.59
N THR A 135 2.13 -17.85 -6.84
CA THR A 135 2.71 -18.53 -8.01
C THR A 135 2.81 -17.57 -9.20
N PRO A 136 3.73 -17.83 -10.13
CA PRO A 136 4.75 -18.90 -10.09
C PRO A 136 5.85 -18.60 -9.07
N GLN A 137 6.47 -19.65 -8.52
CA GLN A 137 7.59 -19.47 -7.60
C GLN A 137 8.80 -18.94 -8.38
N ARG A 138 9.44 -17.91 -7.82
CA ARG A 138 10.56 -17.18 -8.43
C ARG A 138 11.61 -16.81 -7.39
N GLN A 139 12.84 -16.65 -7.86
CA GLN A 139 13.92 -16.12 -7.06
C GLN A 139 14.16 -14.66 -7.41
N PHE A 140 14.56 -13.87 -6.41
CA PHE A 140 14.79 -12.44 -6.58
C PHE A 140 16.18 -12.07 -6.09
N GLN A 141 16.91 -11.33 -6.91
CA GLN A 141 18.15 -10.69 -6.54
C GLN A 141 17.88 -9.34 -5.89
N VAL A 142 18.64 -9.01 -4.85
CA VAL A 142 18.54 -7.75 -4.12
C VAL A 142 19.86 -7.02 -4.21
N GLN A 143 19.81 -5.78 -4.66
CA GLN A 143 20.96 -4.90 -4.76
C GLN A 143 20.63 -3.55 -4.10
N THR A 144 21.41 -3.16 -3.10
CA THR A 144 21.33 -1.81 -2.54
C THR A 144 22.19 -0.88 -3.38
N LEU A 145 21.55 0.13 -3.96
CA LEU A 145 22.20 1.18 -4.74
C LEU A 145 22.86 2.22 -3.82
N PRO A 146 23.84 2.98 -4.32
CA PRO A 146 24.41 4.11 -3.59
C PRO A 146 23.35 5.09 -3.11
N ILE A 147 23.64 5.75 -1.98
CA ILE A 147 22.78 6.80 -1.43
C ILE A 147 22.66 7.93 -2.45
N ALA A 148 21.43 8.35 -2.72
CA ALA A 148 21.11 9.48 -3.59
C ALA A 148 20.11 10.41 -2.91
N GLU A 149 20.11 11.68 -3.32
CA GLU A 149 19.06 12.61 -2.89
C GLU A 149 17.69 12.18 -3.42
N ARG A 150 16.70 12.21 -2.54
CA ARG A 150 15.31 11.96 -2.83
C ARG A 150 14.47 13.18 -2.42
N PRO A 151 14.01 13.98 -3.40
CA PRO A 151 13.01 14.99 -3.15
C PRO A 151 11.72 14.33 -2.65
N GLY A 152 11.17 14.86 -1.56
CA GLY A 152 9.93 14.35 -0.99
C GLY A 152 8.69 15.03 -1.57
N ASP A 153 7.60 14.28 -1.72
CA ASP A 153 6.36 14.77 -2.32
C ASP A 153 5.69 15.91 -1.53
N LEU A 154 5.94 16.03 -0.21
CA LEU A 154 5.30 17.05 0.62
C LEU A 154 5.78 18.46 0.29
N VAL A 155 6.95 18.62 -0.35
CA VAL A 155 7.41 19.92 -0.85
C VAL A 155 6.52 20.38 -2.01
N ARG A 156 6.27 19.49 -2.96
CA ARG A 156 5.34 19.74 -4.09
C ARG A 156 3.91 19.90 -3.60
N LEU A 157 3.42 19.05 -2.69
CA LEU A 157 2.08 19.14 -2.13
C LEU A 157 1.88 20.38 -1.24
N ALA A 158 2.97 21.04 -0.84
CA ALA A 158 2.94 22.34 -0.18
C ALA A 158 2.92 23.52 -1.16
N GLY A 159 3.08 23.27 -2.46
CA GLY A 159 3.24 24.32 -3.47
C GLY A 159 4.55 25.09 -3.32
N LEU A 160 5.62 24.42 -2.89
CA LEU A 160 6.95 25.01 -2.66
C LEU A 160 8.00 24.61 -3.70
N ASP A 161 7.63 23.76 -4.65
CA ASP A 161 8.53 23.21 -5.68
C ASP A 161 9.05 24.25 -6.68
N TRP A 162 8.39 25.41 -6.78
CA TRP A 162 8.84 26.57 -7.56
C TRP A 162 9.93 27.41 -6.88
N LEU A 163 10.14 27.24 -5.56
CA LEU A 163 11.18 27.97 -4.84
C LEU A 163 12.59 27.45 -5.19
N PRO A 164 13.64 28.28 -5.12
CA PRO A 164 15.02 27.79 -5.13
C PRO A 164 15.26 26.72 -4.06
N SER A 165 16.09 25.71 -4.36
CA SER A 165 16.34 24.57 -3.45
C SER A 165 16.85 24.98 -2.06
N SER A 166 17.58 26.09 -1.96
CA SER A 166 18.06 26.67 -0.69
C SER A 166 16.94 27.19 0.23
N LEU A 167 15.75 27.44 -0.32
CA LEU A 167 14.56 27.87 0.41
C LEU A 167 13.56 26.73 0.62
N GLN A 168 13.80 25.57 0.00
CA GLN A 168 13.01 24.37 0.23
C GLN A 168 13.53 23.62 1.47
N PRO A 169 12.69 22.80 2.13
CA PRO A 169 13.17 21.84 3.12
C PRO A 169 14.26 20.94 2.52
N ALA A 170 15.37 20.78 3.23
CA ALA A 170 16.49 19.98 2.74
C ALA A 170 16.03 18.56 2.37
N PRO A 171 16.36 18.08 1.14
CA PRO A 171 15.98 16.74 0.72
C PRO A 171 16.59 15.69 1.65
N GLN A 172 15.97 14.52 1.68
CA GLN A 172 16.56 13.37 2.36
C GLN A 172 17.42 12.61 1.36
N SER A 173 18.59 12.12 1.79
CA SER A 173 19.35 11.16 1.02
C SER A 173 19.04 9.75 1.53
N VAL A 174 18.71 8.84 0.62
CA VAL A 174 18.40 7.45 0.93
C VAL A 174 19.08 6.52 -0.05
N ALA A 175 19.46 5.33 0.41
CA ALA A 175 19.77 4.23 -0.49
C ALA A 175 18.47 3.68 -1.08
N VAL A 176 18.53 3.18 -2.30
CA VAL A 176 17.42 2.49 -2.96
C VAL A 176 17.77 1.03 -3.12
N THR A 177 16.85 0.14 -2.76
CA THR A 177 16.98 -1.30 -2.95
C THR A 177 16.30 -1.70 -4.25
N GLN A 178 17.10 -2.14 -5.21
CA GLN A 178 16.62 -2.74 -6.44
C GLN A 178 16.37 -4.23 -6.21
N ILE A 179 15.17 -4.69 -6.58
CA ILE A 179 14.76 -6.09 -6.50
C ILE A 179 14.39 -6.54 -7.90
N THR A 180 15.14 -7.50 -8.43
CA THR A 180 15.00 -8.00 -9.80
C THR A 180 14.70 -9.48 -9.76
N GLU A 181 13.70 -9.93 -10.50
CA GLU A 181 13.45 -11.36 -10.72
C GLU A 181 14.64 -11.99 -11.44
N LEU A 182 15.14 -13.10 -10.92
CA LEU A 182 16.17 -13.89 -11.59
C LEU A 182 15.52 -14.71 -12.70
N ALA A 183 16.17 -14.75 -13.87
CA ALA A 183 15.72 -15.60 -14.97
C ALA A 183 15.71 -17.06 -14.51
N SER A 184 14.60 -17.76 -14.72
CA SER A 184 14.52 -19.21 -14.48
C SER A 184 15.45 -19.94 -15.45
N GLU A 185 16.30 -20.84 -14.94
CA GLU A 185 17.18 -21.70 -15.75
C GLU A 185 16.42 -22.58 -16.76
N SER A 186 15.11 -22.77 -16.58
CA SER A 186 14.24 -23.52 -17.48
C SER A 186 14.01 -22.86 -18.85
N ALA A 187 14.48 -21.64 -19.07
CA ALA A 187 14.31 -20.91 -20.34
C ALA A 187 15.36 -21.29 -21.42
N THR A 188 16.31 -22.18 -21.13
CA THR A 188 17.34 -22.61 -22.09
C THR A 188 16.97 -23.87 -22.89
N ASP A 189 15.89 -24.57 -22.55
CA ASP A 189 15.35 -25.64 -23.38
C ASP A 189 14.31 -25.06 -24.36
N SER A 190 14.62 -25.13 -25.65
CA SER A 190 13.82 -24.63 -26.77
C SER A 190 12.45 -25.31 -26.95
N ASP A 191 12.08 -26.25 -26.07
CA ASP A 191 10.85 -27.03 -26.14
C ASP A 191 9.67 -26.44 -25.33
N ASN A 192 9.87 -25.33 -24.60
CA ASN A 192 8.84 -24.70 -23.75
C ASN A 192 8.46 -23.26 -24.15
N LEU A 193 8.41 -22.98 -25.45
CA LEU A 193 7.88 -21.71 -25.95
C LEU A 193 6.42 -21.48 -25.53
N ASP A 194 5.61 -22.55 -25.41
CA ASP A 194 4.22 -22.47 -24.92
C ASP A 194 4.12 -22.11 -23.43
N ASP A 195 5.09 -22.49 -22.58
CA ASP A 195 5.12 -22.07 -21.17
C ASP A 195 5.54 -20.59 -21.06
N LEU A 196 6.39 -20.09 -21.98
CA LEU A 196 6.80 -18.68 -22.02
C LEU A 196 5.65 -17.71 -22.38
N PHE A 197 4.64 -18.19 -23.12
CA PHE A 197 3.47 -17.40 -23.53
C PHE A 197 2.14 -17.87 -22.91
N GLY A 198 2.17 -18.92 -22.09
CA GLY A 198 0.98 -19.47 -21.43
C GLY A 198 0.57 -18.70 -20.18
N ASP A 199 -0.72 -18.76 -19.85
CA ASP A 199 -1.28 -18.19 -18.62
C ASP A 199 -0.66 -18.80 -17.33
N SER A 200 0.07 -19.93 -17.44
CA SER A 200 0.82 -20.58 -16.37
C SER A 200 1.90 -19.70 -15.74
N ASN A 201 2.41 -18.70 -16.48
CA ASN A 201 3.41 -17.77 -16.00
C ASN A 201 2.83 -16.47 -15.41
N LEU A 202 1.51 -16.29 -15.45
CA LEU A 202 0.88 -15.11 -14.87
C LEU A 202 0.87 -15.18 -13.32
N PRO A 203 1.11 -14.05 -12.64
CA PRO A 203 1.05 -14.00 -11.19
C PRO A 203 -0.37 -14.28 -10.70
N ASN A 204 -0.50 -15.18 -9.71
CA ASN A 204 -1.79 -15.45 -9.08
C ASN A 204 -2.12 -14.49 -7.92
N VAL A 205 -1.25 -13.52 -7.65
CA VAL A 205 -1.45 -12.45 -6.66
C VAL A 205 -1.49 -11.11 -7.37
N ALA A 206 -2.51 -10.31 -7.07
CA ALA A 206 -2.61 -8.93 -7.52
C ALA A 206 -2.55 -7.98 -6.32
N LEU A 207 -1.98 -6.78 -6.55
CA LEU A 207 -1.93 -5.69 -5.59
C LEU A 207 -2.70 -4.49 -6.17
N ILE A 208 -3.70 -4.01 -5.42
CA ILE A 208 -4.32 -2.71 -5.63
C ILE A 208 -4.03 -1.81 -4.42
N GLY A 209 -3.97 -0.51 -4.65
CA GLY A 209 -3.68 0.44 -3.59
C GLY A 209 -3.28 1.80 -4.15
N THR A 210 -2.56 2.55 -3.33
CA THR A 210 -2.24 3.96 -3.58
C THR A 210 -0.81 4.13 -4.08
N SER A 211 -0.31 5.37 -4.01
CA SER A 211 1.09 5.69 -4.25
C SER A 211 2.04 5.01 -3.25
N PHE A 212 1.58 4.59 -2.07
CA PHE A 212 2.37 3.75 -1.15
C PHE A 212 2.83 2.47 -1.82
N SER A 213 1.93 1.83 -2.54
CA SER A 213 2.22 0.60 -3.29
C SER A 213 3.14 0.80 -4.50
N ARG A 214 3.42 2.05 -4.90
CA ARG A 214 4.29 2.41 -6.04
C ARG A 214 5.62 3.04 -5.61
N ASN A 215 5.81 3.27 -4.31
CA ASN A 215 6.98 3.95 -3.76
C ASN A 215 7.79 3.06 -2.82
N SER A 216 9.03 3.47 -2.57
CA SER A 216 9.96 2.86 -1.61
C SER A 216 10.16 1.35 -1.80
N GLY A 217 10.10 0.89 -3.07
CA GLY A 217 10.34 -0.50 -3.45
C GLY A 217 9.31 -1.50 -2.94
N PHE A 218 8.14 -1.07 -2.44
CA PHE A 218 7.18 -1.95 -1.76
C PHE A 218 6.82 -3.22 -2.54
N VAL A 219 6.49 -3.10 -3.82
CA VAL A 219 6.14 -4.26 -4.67
C VAL A 219 7.31 -5.23 -4.79
N GLY A 220 8.53 -4.74 -4.95
CA GLY A 220 9.71 -5.60 -4.99
C GLY A 220 9.90 -6.37 -3.67
N PHE A 221 9.74 -5.69 -2.54
CA PHE A 221 9.81 -6.33 -1.23
C PHE A 221 8.69 -7.37 -1.04
N LEU A 222 7.47 -7.06 -1.52
CA LEU A 222 6.33 -7.96 -1.45
C LEU A 222 6.54 -9.21 -2.29
N GLN A 223 7.01 -9.05 -3.53
CA GLN A 223 7.36 -10.17 -4.41
C GLN A 223 8.41 -11.09 -3.77
N ARG A 224 9.45 -10.50 -3.18
CA ARG A 224 10.48 -11.24 -2.45
C ARG A 224 9.90 -11.97 -1.23
N ALA A 225 9.01 -11.33 -0.47
CA ALA A 225 8.38 -11.92 0.70
C ALA A 225 7.45 -13.09 0.34
N LEU A 226 6.80 -13.02 -0.83
CA LEU A 226 5.92 -14.07 -1.35
C LEU A 226 6.66 -15.15 -2.15
N GLY A 227 7.88 -14.87 -2.60
CA GLY A 227 8.63 -15.75 -3.50
C GLY A 227 7.98 -15.88 -4.88
N ALA A 228 7.23 -14.88 -5.33
CA ALA A 228 6.47 -14.89 -6.58
C ALA A 228 6.25 -13.47 -7.11
N PRO A 229 6.05 -13.28 -8.44
CA PRO A 229 5.69 -12.00 -9.00
C PRO A 229 4.29 -11.56 -8.53
N VAL A 230 4.03 -10.26 -8.51
CA VAL A 230 2.76 -9.67 -8.10
C VAL A 230 2.26 -8.73 -9.18
N GLY A 231 1.04 -8.95 -9.68
CA GLY A 231 0.39 -8.03 -10.61
C GLY A 231 0.08 -6.70 -9.91
N ASN A 232 0.87 -5.65 -10.17
CA ASN A 232 0.69 -4.35 -9.53
C ASN A 232 -0.27 -3.45 -10.31
N PHE A 233 -1.45 -3.23 -9.74
CA PHE A 233 -2.51 -2.37 -10.28
C PHE A 233 -2.76 -1.14 -9.37
N ALA A 234 -1.82 -0.82 -8.48
CA ALA A 234 -1.90 0.38 -7.65
C ALA A 234 -1.78 1.66 -8.49
N ARG A 235 -2.36 2.75 -7.96
CA ARG A 235 -2.40 4.06 -8.64
C ARG A 235 -2.04 5.20 -7.71
N ASP A 236 -1.25 6.14 -8.23
CA ASP A 236 -0.99 7.40 -7.55
C ASP A 236 -2.26 8.26 -7.52
N GLY A 237 -2.56 8.89 -6.37
CA GLY A 237 -3.76 9.71 -6.20
C GLY A 237 -5.08 8.94 -6.30
N GLY A 238 -5.06 7.63 -6.05
CA GLY A 238 -6.25 6.77 -6.08
C GLY A 238 -7.12 6.84 -4.82
N GLU A 239 -6.67 7.50 -3.76
CA GLU A 239 -7.36 7.58 -2.45
C GLU A 239 -7.90 6.20 -2.02
N PHE A 240 -9.15 6.11 -1.56
CA PHE A 240 -9.69 4.86 -1.02
C PHE A 240 -10.01 3.83 -2.12
N SER A 241 -10.73 4.22 -3.17
CA SER A 241 -11.31 3.27 -4.16
C SER A 241 -10.79 3.40 -5.58
N GLY A 242 -9.98 4.42 -5.90
CA GLY A 242 -9.62 4.76 -7.28
C GLY A 242 -8.88 3.65 -8.03
N ALA A 243 -7.97 2.93 -7.36
CA ALA A 243 -7.30 1.77 -7.95
C ALA A 243 -8.25 0.56 -8.06
N ALA A 244 -9.07 0.32 -7.04
CA ALA A 244 -10.02 -0.79 -7.01
C ALA A 244 -11.04 -0.69 -8.15
N ASN A 245 -11.67 0.47 -8.34
CA ASN A 245 -12.64 0.71 -9.40
C ASN A 245 -12.04 0.44 -10.79
N VAL A 246 -10.85 0.96 -11.06
CA VAL A 246 -10.17 0.75 -12.35
C VAL A 246 -9.80 -0.72 -12.53
N TYR A 247 -9.31 -1.38 -11.49
CA TYR A 247 -8.90 -2.78 -11.57
C TYR A 247 -10.09 -3.70 -11.84
N PHE A 248 -11.21 -3.53 -11.13
CA PHE A 248 -12.38 -4.39 -11.31
C PHE A 248 -13.07 -4.23 -12.67
N ASP A 249 -12.91 -3.08 -13.35
CA ASP A 249 -13.38 -2.89 -14.72
C ASP A 249 -12.34 -3.34 -15.79
N SER A 250 -11.11 -3.70 -15.38
CA SER A 250 -10.02 -4.01 -16.31
C SER A 250 -10.17 -5.38 -17.00
N PRO A 251 -9.57 -5.58 -18.18
CA PRO A 251 -9.43 -6.91 -18.78
C PRO A 251 -8.61 -7.87 -17.91
N ALA A 252 -7.59 -7.37 -17.20
CA ALA A 252 -6.76 -8.20 -16.31
C ALA A 252 -7.61 -8.89 -15.24
N PHE A 253 -8.50 -8.17 -14.56
CA PHE A 253 -9.39 -8.78 -13.57
C PHE A 253 -10.41 -9.76 -14.20
N ARG A 254 -10.94 -9.44 -15.38
CA ARG A 254 -11.99 -10.25 -16.03
C ARG A 254 -11.47 -11.51 -16.72
N GLN A 255 -10.29 -11.45 -17.30
CA GLN A 255 -9.72 -12.52 -18.12
C GLN A 255 -8.72 -13.36 -17.34
N THR A 256 -7.98 -12.74 -16.42
CA THR A 256 -6.90 -13.37 -15.65
C THR A 256 -7.04 -13.05 -14.15
N PRO A 257 -8.19 -13.39 -13.52
CA PRO A 257 -8.43 -13.07 -12.12
C PRO A 257 -7.38 -13.73 -11.21
N PRO A 258 -6.89 -13.02 -10.19
CA PRO A 258 -5.92 -13.56 -9.25
C PRO A 258 -6.59 -14.56 -8.31
N LYS A 259 -5.80 -15.40 -7.65
CA LYS A 259 -6.25 -16.18 -6.48
C LYS A 259 -6.31 -15.33 -5.21
N LEU A 260 -5.42 -14.34 -5.10
CA LEU A 260 -5.34 -13.42 -3.98
C LEU A 260 -5.27 -11.97 -4.48
N LEU A 261 -6.17 -11.13 -3.98
CA LEU A 261 -6.09 -9.68 -4.10
C LEU A 261 -5.60 -9.09 -2.77
N ILE A 262 -4.48 -8.39 -2.81
CA ILE A 262 -4.00 -7.56 -1.70
C ILE A 262 -4.47 -6.13 -1.96
N TRP A 263 -5.17 -5.53 -1.00
CA TRP A 263 -5.65 -4.16 -1.08
C TRP A 263 -5.01 -3.31 0.00
N GLU A 264 -4.04 -2.48 -0.40
CA GLU A 264 -3.39 -1.49 0.46
C GLU A 264 -4.25 -0.23 0.57
N ILE A 265 -4.57 0.17 1.80
CA ILE A 265 -5.41 1.34 2.10
C ILE A 265 -4.75 2.20 3.19
N PRO A 266 -4.46 3.48 2.94
CA PRO A 266 -3.96 4.39 3.96
C PRO A 266 -5.01 4.70 5.03
N GLU A 267 -4.58 4.76 6.29
CA GLU A 267 -5.41 5.06 7.45
C GLU A 267 -6.20 6.37 7.29
N ARG A 268 -5.57 7.43 6.77
CA ARG A 268 -6.21 8.74 6.53
C ARG A 268 -7.44 8.67 5.61
N ASP A 269 -7.53 7.69 4.73
CA ASP A 269 -8.60 7.58 3.74
C ASP A 269 -9.84 6.84 4.29
N LEU A 270 -9.74 6.23 5.47
CA LEU A 270 -10.82 5.43 6.07
C LEU A 270 -12.06 6.25 6.46
N GLN A 271 -11.90 7.55 6.71
CA GLN A 271 -12.97 8.42 7.21
C GLN A 271 -13.28 9.60 6.29
N THR A 272 -12.60 9.71 5.14
CA THR A 272 -12.88 10.75 4.14
C THR A 272 -14.29 10.57 3.57
N VAL A 273 -14.81 11.63 2.97
CA VAL A 273 -16.18 11.63 2.44
C VAL A 273 -16.33 10.55 1.37
N ASP A 274 -17.28 9.65 1.57
CA ASP A 274 -17.64 8.64 0.58
C ASP A 274 -18.48 9.26 -0.55
N GLY A 275 -17.81 9.84 -1.55
CA GLY A 275 -18.43 10.51 -2.69
C GLY A 275 -17.46 10.78 -3.84
N GLY A 276 -17.99 10.85 -5.06
CA GLY A 276 -17.17 11.12 -6.26
C GLY A 276 -16.17 9.99 -6.56
N ILE A 277 -14.88 10.34 -6.63
CA ILE A 277 -13.77 9.40 -6.90
C ILE A 277 -13.58 8.34 -5.80
N ASP A 278 -14.08 8.63 -4.60
CA ASP A 278 -13.91 7.82 -3.38
C ASP A 278 -15.02 6.77 -3.20
N ARG A 279 -16.01 6.74 -4.11
CA ARG A 279 -17.09 5.76 -4.11
C ARG A 279 -16.63 4.48 -4.82
N LEU A 280 -16.63 3.37 -4.09
CA LEU A 280 -16.33 2.04 -4.63
C LEU A 280 -17.52 1.48 -5.44
N ASP A 281 -17.29 1.06 -6.69
CA ASP A 281 -18.26 0.23 -7.41
C ASP A 281 -18.12 -1.22 -6.93
N THR A 282 -19.10 -1.66 -6.14
CA THR A 282 -19.10 -3.00 -5.56
C THR A 282 -19.58 -4.08 -6.54
N ARG A 283 -20.00 -3.70 -7.75
CA ARG A 283 -20.41 -4.65 -8.80
C ARG A 283 -19.18 -5.13 -9.53
N LEU A 284 -18.66 -6.26 -9.08
CA LEU A 284 -17.66 -6.99 -9.84
C LEU A 284 -18.32 -7.50 -11.12
N LYS A 285 -17.86 -7.01 -12.27
CA LYS A 285 -18.27 -7.49 -13.59
C LYS A 285 -17.44 -8.70 -13.96
#